data_AF-A0A562IE60-F1
#
_entry.id   AF-A0A562IE60-F1
#
_cell.length_a   1.000
_cell.length_b   1.000
_cell.length_c   1.000
_cell.angle_alpha   90.00
_cell.angle_beta   90.00
_cell.angle_gamma   90.00
#
_symmetry.space_group_name_H-M   'P 1'
#
loop_
_entity.id
_entity.type
_entity.pdbx_description
1 polymer ?
#
loop_
_entity_poly.entity_id
_entity_poly.type
_entity_poly.pdbx_seq_one_letter_code
_entity_poly.pdbx_strand_id
1 'polypeptide(L)'
;MHERIGYGSGVTRRAAEIRLDALLRTACDVISQRGLSNTRTADVAEAAGVSQALVFYHFATKERLLAQAFGYAVEQELARLDAVVRSSAPPLAKLRRLLRLYTPSGRSTSWSMWIDGWSESLRTPELERLSRRLDLRWREDLAAVIADGVREGTFECADPAGAAWRINAVMDGLAVQLAVHDRVISRRQFAEWIRLVTARELGLEPAQLE
;
A
#
# COMPACT_ATOMS: atom_id res chain seq x y z
N MET A 1 6.09 48.42 27.73
CA MET A 1 6.60 48.35 26.35
C MET A 1 7.11 46.93 26.10
N HIS A 2 6.43 46.22 25.19
CA HIS A 2 6.78 44.97 24.51
C HIS A 2 6.76 43.62 25.26
N GLU A 3 5.59 42.97 25.24
CA GLU A 3 5.46 41.51 25.11
C GLU A 3 5.98 41.06 23.73
N ARG A 4 6.91 40.11 23.71
CA ARG A 4 7.31 39.38 22.50
C ARG A 4 6.43 38.14 22.37
N ILE A 5 5.49 38.18 21.42
CA ILE A 5 4.70 37.01 21.03
C ILE A 5 5.54 36.14 20.07
N GLY A 6 5.85 34.92 20.49
CA GLY A 6 6.49 33.91 19.65
C GLY A 6 5.50 33.25 18.68
N TYR A 7 5.33 33.83 17.50
CA TYR A 7 4.70 33.18 16.33
C TYR A 7 5.74 33.06 15.23
N GLY A 8 6.34 31.88 15.02
CA GLY A 8 7.30 31.71 13.91
C GLY A 8 7.85 30.30 13.66
N SER A 9 7.88 29.42 14.66
CA SER A 9 8.48 28.08 14.52
C SER A 9 7.53 27.00 14.02
N GLY A 10 6.22 27.12 14.27
CA GLY A 10 5.23 26.11 13.86
C GLY A 10 4.78 26.21 12.40
N VAL A 11 4.74 27.42 11.83
CA VAL A 11 4.23 27.67 10.47
C VAL A 11 5.25 27.24 9.39
N THR A 12 6.54 27.46 9.64
CA THR A 12 7.64 27.09 8.73
C THR A 12 7.85 25.58 8.66
N ARG A 13 7.78 24.88 9.80
CA ARG A 13 7.88 23.42 9.85
C ARG A 13 6.72 22.74 9.11
N ARG A 14 5.48 23.18 9.35
CA ARG A 14 4.30 22.64 8.68
C ARG A 14 4.32 22.89 7.17
N ALA A 15 4.78 24.06 6.72
CA ALA A 15 4.95 24.35 5.31
C ALA A 15 6.05 23.50 4.65
N ALA A 16 7.15 23.22 5.37
CA ALA A 16 8.19 22.32 4.91
C ALA A 16 7.73 20.86 4.84
N GLU A 17 6.96 20.39 5.84
CA GLU A 17 6.34 19.06 5.87
C GLU A 17 5.35 18.88 4.71
N ILE A 18 4.46 19.85 4.47
CA ILE A 18 3.54 19.85 3.32
C ILE A 18 4.31 19.78 1.99
N ARG A 19 5.44 20.48 1.89
CA ARG A 19 6.28 20.49 0.69
C ARG A 19 6.99 19.15 0.46
N LEU A 20 7.48 18.53 1.52
CA LEU A 20 8.10 17.20 1.46
C LEU A 20 7.08 16.12 1.08
N ASP A 21 5.92 16.14 1.71
CA ASP A 21 4.80 15.23 1.45
C ASP A 21 4.28 15.37 0.00
N ALA A 22 4.18 16.60 -0.52
CA ALA A 22 3.88 16.82 -1.94
C ALA A 22 4.97 16.25 -2.87
N LEU A 23 6.24 16.45 -2.54
CA LEU A 23 7.36 15.94 -3.34
C LEU A 23 7.44 14.41 -3.33
N LEU A 24 7.14 13.77 -2.19
CA LEU A 24 7.06 12.31 -2.05
C LEU A 24 5.89 11.72 -2.83
N ARG A 25 4.72 12.37 -2.81
CA ARG A 25 3.59 12.00 -3.70
C ARG A 25 3.99 12.02 -5.16
N THR A 26 4.56 13.14 -5.61
CA THR A 26 5.01 13.27 -7.00
C THR A 26 6.05 12.22 -7.35
N ALA A 27 6.98 11.91 -6.44
CA ALA A 27 7.95 10.85 -6.65
C ALA A 27 7.27 9.48 -6.82
N CYS A 28 6.26 9.15 -6.01
CA CYS A 28 5.48 7.92 -6.16
C CYS A 28 4.79 7.84 -7.52
N ASP A 29 4.19 8.94 -7.98
CA ASP A 29 3.51 9.00 -9.29
C ASP A 29 4.50 8.76 -10.44
N VAL A 30 5.68 9.39 -10.39
CA VAL A 30 6.74 9.22 -11.40
C VAL A 30 7.29 7.79 -11.38
N ILE A 31 7.59 7.24 -10.19
CA ILE A 31 8.04 5.86 -10.02
C ILE A 31 7.03 4.88 -10.61
N SER A 32 5.76 5.10 -10.33
CA SER A 32 4.71 4.19 -10.76
C SER A 32 4.46 4.21 -12.27
N GLN A 33 4.87 5.28 -12.97
CA GLN A 33 4.79 5.39 -14.42
C GLN A 33 6.05 4.88 -15.13
N ARG A 34 7.23 5.05 -14.52
CA ARG A 34 8.53 4.78 -15.16
C ARG A 34 9.21 3.52 -14.65
N GLY A 35 8.81 3.03 -13.48
CA GLY A 35 9.52 2.03 -12.68
C GLY A 35 10.59 2.66 -11.78
N LEU A 36 10.87 1.99 -10.66
CA LEU A 36 11.80 2.44 -9.62
C LEU A 36 13.21 2.71 -10.18
N SER A 37 13.70 1.79 -11.03
CA SER A 37 15.05 1.87 -11.59
C SER A 37 15.21 3.01 -12.61
N ASN A 38 14.18 3.29 -13.41
CA ASN A 38 14.26 4.27 -14.49
C ASN A 38 14.01 5.71 -14.03
N THR A 39 13.39 5.90 -12.87
CA THR A 39 13.14 7.24 -12.32
C THR A 39 14.46 7.96 -11.99
N ARG A 40 14.60 9.20 -12.46
CA ARG A 40 15.70 10.10 -12.14
C ARG A 40 15.21 11.22 -11.22
N THR A 41 16.12 11.77 -10.42
CA THR A 41 15.84 12.95 -9.59
C THR A 41 15.32 14.13 -10.42
N ALA A 42 15.82 14.28 -11.66
CA ALA A 42 15.36 15.31 -12.60
C ALA A 42 13.89 15.11 -13.02
N ASP A 43 13.45 13.86 -13.24
CA ASP A 43 12.05 13.58 -13.61
C ASP A 43 11.09 13.99 -12.48
N VAL A 44 11.47 13.74 -11.23
CA VAL A 44 10.69 14.15 -10.05
C VAL A 44 10.68 15.67 -9.88
N ALA A 45 11.82 16.32 -10.10
CA ALA A 45 11.93 17.78 -10.02
C ALA A 45 11.03 18.46 -11.07
N GLU A 46 11.09 17.99 -12.32
CA GLU A 46 10.25 18.45 -13.43
C GLU A 46 8.77 18.25 -13.12
N ALA A 47 8.38 17.03 -12.73
CA ALA A 47 6.99 16.72 -12.40
C ALA A 47 6.45 17.53 -11.21
N ALA A 48 7.31 17.87 -10.24
CA ALA A 48 6.94 18.68 -9.08
C ALA A 48 7.02 20.19 -9.33
N GLY A 49 7.52 20.63 -10.49
CA GLY A 49 7.72 22.06 -10.80
C GLY A 49 8.77 22.73 -9.90
N VAL A 50 9.80 21.99 -9.47
CA VAL A 50 10.86 22.49 -8.58
C VAL A 50 12.25 22.30 -9.19
N SER A 51 13.26 22.95 -8.63
CA SER A 51 14.64 22.74 -9.07
C SER A 51 15.17 21.38 -8.60
N GLN A 52 16.04 20.77 -9.41
CA GLN A 52 16.73 19.54 -9.01
C GLN A 52 17.57 19.72 -7.73
N ALA A 53 18.10 20.94 -7.51
CA ALA A 53 18.80 21.31 -6.28
C ALA A 53 17.90 21.18 -5.04
N LEU A 54 16.61 21.53 -5.12
CA LEU A 54 15.67 21.36 -4.02
C LEU A 54 15.42 19.87 -3.71
N VAL A 55 15.35 19.03 -4.74
CA VAL A 55 15.19 17.58 -4.54
C VAL A 55 16.44 17.00 -3.86
N PHE A 56 17.65 17.39 -4.31
CA PHE A 56 18.89 16.99 -3.63
C PHE A 56 19.00 17.54 -2.21
N TYR A 57 18.49 18.74 -1.94
CA TYR A 57 18.42 19.28 -0.57
C TYR A 57 17.62 18.37 0.37
N HIS A 58 16.48 17.82 -0.09
CA HIS A 58 15.64 16.95 0.73
C HIS A 58 16.16 15.51 0.85
N PHE A 59 16.71 14.93 -0.22
CA PHE A 59 17.00 13.49 -0.26
C PHE A 59 18.48 13.14 -0.36
N ALA A 60 19.35 14.08 -0.70
CA ALA A 60 20.79 13.93 -0.94
C ALA A 60 21.19 13.01 -2.11
N THR A 61 20.47 11.91 -2.37
CA THR A 61 20.78 10.91 -3.41
C THR A 61 19.51 10.40 -4.08
N LYS A 62 19.64 9.77 -5.25
CA LYS A 62 18.52 9.10 -5.93
C LYS A 62 17.99 7.95 -5.07
N GLU A 63 18.88 7.16 -4.48
CA GLU A 63 18.55 5.97 -3.69
C GLU A 63 17.72 6.34 -2.47
N ARG A 64 18.09 7.42 -1.76
CA ARG A 64 17.31 7.95 -0.65
C ARG A 64 15.96 8.52 -1.06
N LEU A 65 15.88 9.19 -2.23
CA LEU A 65 14.59 9.64 -2.78
C LEU A 65 13.66 8.44 -3.03
N LEU A 66 14.17 7.39 -3.66
CA LEU A 66 13.39 6.17 -3.95
C LEU A 66 12.97 5.44 -2.66
N ALA A 67 13.86 5.30 -1.69
CA ALA A 67 13.56 4.67 -0.40
C ALA A 67 12.51 5.45 0.40
N GLN A 68 12.62 6.79 0.47
CA GLN A 68 11.62 7.60 1.15
C GLN A 68 10.29 7.63 0.41
N ALA A 69 10.28 7.64 -0.93
CA ALA A 69 9.05 7.52 -1.72
C ALA A 69 8.38 6.16 -1.49
N PHE A 70 9.15 5.07 -1.45
CA PHE A 70 8.62 3.74 -1.11
C PHE A 70 8.06 3.69 0.32
N GLY A 71 8.80 4.24 1.29
CA GLY A 71 8.31 4.37 2.67
C GLY A 71 7.03 5.19 2.76
N TYR A 72 6.94 6.28 2.01
CA TYR A 72 5.73 7.08 1.90
C TYR A 72 4.54 6.27 1.38
N ALA A 73 4.72 5.51 0.28
CA ALA A 73 3.69 4.64 -0.26
C ALA A 73 3.23 3.58 0.76
N VAL A 74 4.16 3.01 1.54
CA VAL A 74 3.85 2.07 2.63
C VAL A 74 2.96 2.74 3.68
N GLU A 75 3.30 3.95 4.15
CA GLU A 75 2.48 4.66 5.13
C GLU A 75 1.08 4.98 4.59
N GLN A 76 0.96 5.32 3.30
CA GLN A 76 -0.34 5.55 2.69
C GLN A 76 -1.20 4.28 2.68
N GLU A 77 -0.63 3.10 2.38
CA GLU A 77 -1.42 1.86 2.43
C GLU A 77 -1.75 1.41 3.84
N LEU A 78 -0.83 1.58 4.79
CA LEU A 78 -1.12 1.34 6.20
C LEU A 78 -2.28 2.20 6.69
N ALA A 79 -2.33 3.47 6.28
CA ALA A 79 -3.44 4.37 6.65
C ALA A 79 -4.79 3.93 6.03
N ARG A 80 -4.80 3.45 4.78
CA ARG A 80 -6.02 2.92 4.15
C ARG A 80 -6.49 1.62 4.81
N LEU A 81 -5.55 0.75 5.16
CA LEU A 81 -5.81 -0.49 5.89
C LEU A 81 -6.41 -0.19 7.27
N ASP A 82 -5.80 0.74 8.02
CA ASP A 82 -6.28 1.16 9.33
C ASP A 82 -7.70 1.75 9.27
N ALA A 83 -8.03 2.51 8.23
CA ALA A 83 -9.38 3.04 8.04
C ALA A 83 -10.46 1.94 7.92
N VAL A 84 -10.10 0.78 7.35
CA VAL A 84 -11.00 -0.38 7.26
C VAL A 84 -11.10 -1.09 8.60
N VAL A 85 -9.96 -1.45 9.19
CA VAL A 85 -9.88 -2.30 10.38
C VAL A 85 -10.43 -1.60 11.62
N ARG A 86 -10.16 -0.30 11.77
CA ARG A 86 -10.65 0.50 12.92
C ARG A 86 -12.09 0.97 12.78
N SER A 87 -12.75 0.70 11.65
CA SER A 87 -14.17 1.03 11.49
C SER A 87 -15.06 0.16 12.39
N SER A 88 -16.27 0.63 12.69
CA SER A 88 -17.30 -0.12 13.41
C SER A 88 -18.10 -1.09 12.52
N ALA A 89 -17.64 -1.34 11.29
CA ALA A 89 -18.32 -2.24 10.37
C ALA A 89 -18.23 -3.71 10.85
N PRO A 90 -19.23 -4.55 10.55
CA PRO A 90 -19.17 -5.97 10.89
C PRO A 90 -18.04 -6.69 10.12
N PRO A 91 -17.52 -7.83 10.62
CA PRO A 91 -16.38 -8.54 10.02
C PRO A 91 -16.53 -8.82 8.52
N LEU A 92 -17.71 -9.27 8.07
CA LEU A 92 -17.97 -9.51 6.65
C LEU A 92 -17.82 -8.24 5.80
N ALA A 93 -18.27 -7.09 6.31
CA ALA A 93 -18.13 -5.82 5.60
C ALA A 93 -16.67 -5.33 5.59
N LYS A 94 -15.92 -5.54 6.67
CA LYS A 94 -14.47 -5.27 6.72
C LYS A 94 -13.72 -6.14 5.72
N LEU A 95 -13.99 -7.45 5.70
CA LEU A 95 -13.39 -8.38 4.74
C LEU A 95 -13.65 -7.96 3.29
N ARG A 96 -14.90 -7.66 2.93
CA ARG A 96 -15.25 -7.16 1.59
C ARG A 96 -14.47 -5.89 1.21
N ARG A 97 -14.27 -4.97 2.16
CA ARG A 97 -13.47 -3.75 1.95
C ARG A 97 -11.99 -4.05 1.77
N LEU A 98 -11.42 -4.98 2.55
CA LEU A 98 -10.02 -5.41 2.40
C LEU A 98 -9.75 -6.03 1.02
N LEU A 99 -10.62 -6.95 0.56
CA LEU A 99 -10.49 -7.57 -0.76
C LEU A 99 -10.53 -6.52 -1.90
N ARG A 100 -11.43 -5.53 -1.77
CA ARG A 100 -11.51 -4.41 -2.73
C ARG A 100 -10.29 -3.49 -2.68
N LEU A 101 -9.79 -3.18 -1.48
CA LEU A 101 -8.61 -2.33 -1.30
C LEU A 101 -7.37 -2.96 -1.94
N TYR A 102 -7.24 -4.28 -1.83
CA TYR A 102 -6.12 -5.03 -2.40
C TYR A 102 -6.20 -5.17 -3.93
N THR A 103 -7.43 -5.20 -4.48
CA THR A 103 -7.65 -5.34 -5.92
C THR A 103 -6.99 -4.19 -6.68
N PRO A 104 -6.09 -4.48 -7.66
CA PRO A 104 -5.54 -3.43 -8.51
C PRO A 104 -6.68 -2.61 -9.11
N SER A 105 -6.61 -1.28 -9.05
CA SER A 105 -7.60 -0.38 -9.66
C SER A 105 -6.93 0.50 -10.74
N GLY A 106 -7.63 0.76 -11.86
CA GLY A 106 -7.15 1.64 -12.93
C GLY A 106 -5.92 1.14 -13.70
N ARG A 107 -5.22 2.02 -14.43
CA ARG A 107 -4.00 1.70 -15.21
C ARG A 107 -2.79 1.40 -14.30
N SER A 108 -2.91 0.37 -13.45
CA SER A 108 -1.94 -0.30 -12.56
C SER A 108 -0.62 0.42 -12.23
N THR A 109 -0.73 1.67 -11.79
CA THR A 109 0.40 2.50 -11.34
C THR A 109 0.84 1.99 -9.94
N SER A 110 -0.06 1.50 -9.09
CA SER A 110 0.29 1.04 -7.73
C SER A 110 1.03 -0.30 -7.65
N TRP A 111 0.62 -1.32 -8.42
CA TRP A 111 1.20 -2.67 -8.29
C TRP A 111 2.59 -2.82 -8.89
N SER A 112 2.91 -2.08 -9.95
CA SER A 112 4.26 -2.05 -10.51
C SER A 112 5.28 -1.51 -9.50
N MET A 113 4.89 -0.49 -8.71
CA MET A 113 5.74 0.04 -7.64
C MET A 113 5.99 -1.00 -6.54
N TRP A 114 4.99 -1.81 -6.17
CA TRP A 114 5.17 -2.89 -5.20
C TRP A 114 6.08 -4.00 -5.72
N ILE A 115 5.89 -4.43 -6.97
CA ILE A 115 6.73 -5.45 -7.62
C ILE A 115 8.19 -4.99 -7.70
N ASP A 116 8.42 -3.74 -8.12
CA ASP A 116 9.75 -3.14 -8.14
C ASP A 116 10.34 -3.06 -6.72
N GLY A 117 9.54 -2.64 -5.74
CA GLY A 117 9.92 -2.59 -4.33
C GLY A 117 10.37 -3.95 -3.79
N TRP A 118 9.60 -5.02 -4.05
CA TRP A 118 9.95 -6.38 -3.66
C TRP A 118 11.23 -6.88 -4.31
N SER A 119 11.40 -6.62 -5.61
CA SER A 119 12.63 -6.97 -6.34
C SER A 119 13.84 -6.25 -5.73
N GLU A 120 13.70 -4.98 -5.37
CA GLU A 120 14.77 -4.19 -4.78
C GLU A 120 15.04 -4.52 -3.31
N SER A 121 14.04 -4.97 -2.55
CA SER A 121 14.19 -5.46 -1.17
C SER A 121 15.19 -6.61 -1.05
N LEU A 122 15.42 -7.38 -2.12
CA LEU A 122 16.44 -8.44 -2.15
C LEU A 122 17.88 -7.90 -2.01
N ARG A 123 18.10 -6.62 -2.30
CA ARG A 123 19.43 -5.97 -2.32
C ARG A 123 19.53 -4.78 -1.38
N THR A 124 18.40 -4.20 -0.98
CA THR A 124 18.34 -2.99 -0.16
C THR A 124 17.64 -3.26 1.18
N PRO A 125 18.38 -3.38 2.30
CA PRO A 125 17.82 -3.72 3.62
C PRO A 125 16.77 -2.73 4.15
N GLU A 126 16.86 -1.46 3.77
CA GLU A 126 15.85 -0.46 4.16
C GLU A 126 14.49 -0.75 3.50
N LEU A 127 14.48 -1.06 2.21
CA LEU A 127 13.27 -1.44 1.48
C LEU A 127 12.73 -2.79 1.96
N GLU A 128 13.59 -3.75 2.29
CA GLU A 128 13.17 -5.02 2.91
C GLU A 128 12.38 -4.78 4.18
N ARG A 129 12.87 -3.95 5.09
CA ARG A 129 12.18 -3.65 6.36
C ARG A 129 10.83 -2.99 6.12
N LEU A 130 10.76 -2.05 5.19
CA LEU A 130 9.52 -1.36 4.82
C LEU A 130 8.49 -2.32 4.19
N SER A 131 8.94 -3.15 3.26
CA SER A 131 8.13 -4.17 2.59
C SER A 131 7.60 -5.20 3.61
N ARG A 132 8.49 -5.77 4.44
CA ARG A 132 8.13 -6.74 5.48
C ARG A 132 7.11 -6.17 6.46
N ARG A 133 7.26 -4.89 6.85
CA ARG A 133 6.30 -4.22 7.74
C ARG A 133 4.89 -4.16 7.14
N LEU A 134 4.78 -3.76 5.87
CA LEU A 134 3.48 -3.69 5.19
C LEU A 134 2.86 -5.09 5.03
N ASP A 135 3.68 -6.04 4.58
CA ASP A 135 3.31 -7.43 4.33
C ASP A 135 2.78 -8.14 5.60
N LEU A 136 3.52 -8.06 6.71
CA LEU A 136 3.07 -8.60 8.00
C LEU A 136 1.79 -7.91 8.47
N ARG A 137 1.69 -6.58 8.34
CA ARG A 137 0.52 -5.86 8.82
C ARG A 137 -0.76 -6.24 8.08
N TRP A 138 -0.69 -6.40 6.76
CA TRP A 138 -1.80 -6.91 5.97
C TRP A 138 -2.29 -8.28 6.44
N ARG A 139 -1.36 -9.20 6.76
CA ARG A 139 -1.70 -10.55 7.24
C ARG A 139 -2.29 -10.53 8.65
N GLU A 140 -1.70 -9.75 9.55
CA GLU A 140 -2.18 -9.59 10.93
C GLU A 140 -3.60 -9.04 10.97
N ASP A 141 -3.89 -8.02 10.16
CA ASP A 141 -5.23 -7.43 10.10
C ASP A 141 -6.27 -8.32 9.48
N LEU A 142 -5.91 -9.00 8.39
CA LEU A 142 -6.81 -9.97 7.78
C LEU A 142 -7.11 -11.10 8.77
N ALA A 143 -6.10 -11.61 9.48
CA ALA A 143 -6.29 -12.62 10.52
C ALA A 143 -7.17 -12.12 11.67
N ALA A 144 -7.01 -10.86 12.09
CA ALA A 144 -7.85 -10.25 13.13
C ALA A 144 -9.32 -10.14 12.69
N VAL A 145 -9.58 -9.66 11.46
CA VAL A 145 -10.93 -9.59 10.90
C VAL A 145 -11.57 -10.97 10.77
N ILE A 146 -10.79 -11.99 10.36
CA ILE A 146 -11.27 -13.37 10.29
C ILE A 146 -11.59 -13.89 11.70
N ALA A 147 -10.71 -13.70 12.66
CA ALA A 147 -10.91 -14.13 14.05
C ALA A 147 -12.14 -13.46 14.68
N ASP A 148 -12.38 -12.17 14.38
CA ASP A 148 -13.58 -11.46 14.80
C ASP A 148 -14.84 -12.10 14.23
N GLY A 149 -14.86 -12.40 12.92
CA GLY A 149 -16.00 -13.04 12.29
C GLY A 149 -16.25 -14.47 12.77
N VAL A 150 -15.21 -15.23 13.12
CA VAL A 150 -15.36 -16.55 13.77
C VAL A 150 -15.99 -16.41 15.15
N ARG A 151 -15.52 -15.45 15.97
CA ARG A 151 -16.06 -15.21 17.30
C ARG A 151 -17.53 -14.78 17.29
N GLU A 152 -17.91 -14.02 16.27
CA GLU A 152 -19.29 -13.58 16.03
C GLU A 152 -20.17 -14.64 15.33
N GLY A 153 -19.60 -15.80 14.97
CA GLY A 153 -20.32 -16.87 14.25
C GLY A 153 -20.66 -16.52 12.80
N THR A 154 -20.05 -15.47 12.24
CA THR A 154 -20.22 -15.06 10.83
C THR A 154 -19.36 -15.91 9.89
N PHE A 155 -18.21 -16.40 10.36
CA PHE A 155 -17.27 -17.23 9.58
C PHE A 155 -17.05 -18.58 10.26
N GLU A 156 -16.78 -19.61 9.46
CA GLU A 156 -16.29 -20.90 9.93
C GLU A 156 -14.83 -21.08 9.49
N CYS A 157 -13.90 -20.94 10.45
CA CYS A 157 -12.46 -21.06 10.18
C CYS A 157 -11.71 -21.52 11.43
N ALA A 158 -11.02 -22.66 11.34
CA ALA A 158 -10.26 -23.22 12.46
C ALA A 158 -8.91 -22.52 12.70
N ASP A 159 -8.31 -21.94 11.65
CA ASP A 159 -7.01 -21.27 11.69
C ASP A 159 -7.07 -19.92 10.95
N PRO A 160 -7.56 -18.85 11.62
CA PRO A 160 -7.62 -17.50 11.05
C PRO A 160 -6.27 -16.98 10.53
N ALA A 161 -5.17 -17.31 11.22
CA ALA A 161 -3.83 -16.87 10.83
C ALA A 161 -3.40 -17.54 9.53
N GLY A 162 -3.50 -18.87 9.45
CA GLY A 162 -3.17 -19.60 8.23
C GLY A 162 -4.08 -19.26 7.05
N ALA A 163 -5.37 -19.02 7.30
CA ALA A 163 -6.30 -18.56 6.26
C ALA A 163 -5.86 -17.20 5.70
N ALA A 164 -5.48 -16.25 6.56
CA ALA A 164 -4.95 -14.96 6.12
C ALA A 164 -3.68 -15.09 5.27
N TRP A 165 -2.76 -15.98 5.63
CA TRP A 165 -1.57 -16.29 4.83
C TRP A 165 -1.92 -16.81 3.44
N ARG A 166 -2.81 -17.81 3.35
CA ARG A 166 -3.20 -18.43 2.07
C ARG A 166 -3.98 -17.48 1.17
N ILE A 167 -4.92 -16.73 1.74
CA ILE A 167 -5.68 -15.72 1.00
C ILE A 167 -4.71 -14.68 0.44
N ASN A 168 -3.84 -14.10 1.27
CA ASN A 168 -2.89 -13.08 0.83
C ASN A 168 -1.93 -13.59 -0.26
N ALA A 169 -1.38 -14.80 -0.11
CA ALA A 169 -0.53 -15.41 -1.13
C ALA A 169 -1.22 -15.59 -2.49
N VAL A 170 -2.51 -15.95 -2.50
CA VAL A 170 -3.30 -16.01 -3.75
C VAL A 170 -3.50 -14.61 -4.32
N MET A 171 -3.80 -13.62 -3.48
CA MET A 171 -3.97 -12.25 -3.95
C MET A 171 -2.66 -11.69 -4.55
N ASP A 172 -1.51 -11.89 -3.91
CA ASP A 172 -0.18 -11.48 -4.40
C ASP A 172 0.10 -12.11 -5.77
N GLY A 173 -0.08 -13.43 -5.87
CA GLY A 173 0.17 -14.18 -7.10
C GLY A 173 -0.71 -13.72 -8.27
N LEU A 174 -2.00 -13.51 -8.02
CA LEU A 174 -2.92 -13.01 -9.04
C LEU A 174 -2.65 -11.54 -9.38
N ALA A 175 -2.16 -10.74 -8.44
CA ALA A 175 -1.83 -9.33 -8.68
C ALA A 175 -0.63 -9.23 -9.63
N VAL A 176 0.37 -10.11 -9.48
CA VAL A 176 1.48 -10.24 -10.44
C VAL A 176 0.96 -10.62 -11.82
N GLN A 177 0.05 -11.59 -11.93
CA GLN A 177 -0.54 -11.96 -13.23
C GLN A 177 -1.22 -10.77 -13.92
N LEU A 178 -2.00 -9.99 -13.17
CA LEU A 178 -2.71 -8.84 -13.71
C LEU A 178 -1.80 -7.65 -14.03
N ALA A 179 -0.70 -7.47 -13.30
CA ALA A 179 0.22 -6.34 -13.46
C ALA A 179 1.30 -6.58 -14.52
N VAL A 180 1.82 -7.80 -14.64
CA VAL A 180 2.97 -8.12 -15.49
C VAL A 180 2.55 -8.74 -16.83
N HIS A 181 1.45 -9.51 -16.85
CA HIS A 181 1.04 -10.26 -18.02
C HIS A 181 -0.26 -9.72 -18.61
N ASP A 182 -0.14 -8.75 -19.53
CA ASP A 182 -1.30 -8.12 -20.18
C ASP A 182 -2.23 -9.17 -20.80
N ARG A 183 -3.53 -9.03 -20.53
CA ARG A 183 -4.64 -9.88 -21.04
C ARG A 183 -4.62 -11.36 -20.65
N VAL A 184 -3.70 -11.83 -19.80
CA VAL A 184 -3.73 -13.23 -19.33
C VAL A 184 -4.92 -13.48 -18.41
N ILE A 185 -5.21 -12.55 -17.50
CA ILE A 185 -6.40 -12.56 -16.67
C ILE A 185 -7.06 -11.18 -16.65
N SER A 186 -8.39 -11.18 -16.55
CA SER A 186 -9.18 -9.95 -16.35
C SER A 186 -9.31 -9.60 -14.86
N ARG A 187 -9.59 -8.34 -14.56
CA ARG A 187 -9.95 -7.89 -13.20
C ARG A 187 -11.15 -8.63 -12.63
N ARG A 188 -12.08 -9.04 -13.50
CA ARG A 188 -13.24 -9.84 -13.12
C ARG A 188 -12.81 -11.22 -12.62
N GLN A 189 -11.94 -11.91 -13.37
CA GLN A 189 -11.39 -13.20 -12.97
C GLN A 189 -10.58 -13.09 -11.67
N PHE A 190 -9.74 -12.06 -11.53
CA PHE A 190 -9.02 -11.76 -10.29
C PHE A 190 -9.98 -11.67 -9.09
N ALA A 191 -11.01 -10.83 -9.18
CA ALA A 191 -11.97 -10.62 -8.10
C ALA A 191 -12.82 -11.87 -7.82
N GLU A 192 -13.15 -12.65 -8.84
CA GLU A 192 -13.89 -13.90 -8.72
C GLU A 192 -13.07 -14.97 -7.99
N TRP A 193 -11.82 -15.19 -8.38
CA TRP A 193 -10.98 -16.24 -7.79
C TRP A 193 -10.58 -15.93 -6.35
N ILE A 194 -10.32 -14.67 -6.02
CA ILE A 194 -10.09 -14.25 -4.64
C ILE A 194 -11.32 -14.49 -3.78
N ARG A 195 -12.52 -14.18 -4.29
CA ARG A 195 -13.78 -14.48 -3.59
C ARG A 195 -13.97 -15.98 -3.39
N LEU A 196 -13.69 -16.81 -4.40
CA LEU A 196 -13.80 -18.27 -4.30
C LEU A 196 -12.88 -18.84 -3.21
N VAL A 197 -11.60 -18.43 -3.21
CA VAL A 197 -10.63 -18.89 -2.20
C VAL A 197 -11.02 -18.40 -0.81
N THR A 198 -11.35 -17.11 -0.68
CA THR A 198 -11.74 -16.52 0.62
C THR A 198 -13.00 -17.17 1.16
N ALA A 199 -14.01 -17.41 0.31
CA ALA A 199 -15.25 -18.04 0.70
C ALA A 199 -15.02 -19.45 1.24
N ARG A 200 -14.18 -20.24 0.54
CA ARG A 200 -13.81 -21.59 0.96
C ARG A 200 -13.06 -21.62 2.29
N GLU A 201 -12.14 -20.68 2.52
CA GLU A 201 -11.35 -20.60 3.75
C GLU A 201 -12.20 -20.24 4.98
N LEU A 202 -13.37 -19.61 4.77
CA LEU A 202 -14.18 -19.00 5.82
C LEU A 202 -15.59 -19.60 5.95
N GLY A 203 -15.88 -20.69 5.23
CA GLY A 203 -17.20 -21.32 5.23
C GLY A 203 -18.32 -20.41 4.72
N LEU A 204 -18.01 -19.55 3.74
CA LEU A 204 -18.97 -18.62 3.13
C LEU A 204 -19.36 -19.08 1.72
N GLU A 205 -20.46 -18.53 1.23
CA GLU A 205 -20.79 -18.51 -0.19
C GLU A 205 -20.10 -17.32 -0.89
N PRO A 206 -19.54 -17.50 -2.11
CA PRO A 206 -18.85 -16.42 -2.83
C PRO A 206 -19.70 -15.15 -3.04
N ALA A 207 -21.02 -15.29 -3.15
CA ALA A 207 -21.97 -14.18 -3.29
C ALA A 207 -22.03 -13.27 -2.05
N GLN A 208 -21.65 -13.76 -0.86
CA GLN A 208 -21.59 -12.96 0.36
C GLN A 208 -20.45 -11.92 0.32
N LEU A 209 -19.45 -12.12 -0.55
CA LEU A 209 -18.24 -11.32 -0.64
C LEU A 209 -18.26 -10.24 -1.74
N GLU A 210 -19.41 -9.94 -2.35
CA GLU A 210 -19.51 -8.98 -3.47
C GLU A 210 -19.17 -7.50 -3.16
#